data_AF-A0A4R6P0G5-F1
#
_entry.id   AF-A0A4R6P0G5-F1
#
_cell.length_a   1.000
_cell.length_b   1.000
_cell.length_c   1.000
_cell.angle_alpha   90.00
_cell.angle_beta   90.00
_cell.angle_gamma   90.00
#
_symmetry.space_group_name_H-M   'P 1'
#
loop_
_entity.id
_entity.type
_entity.pdbx_description
1 polymer ?
#
loop_
_entity_poly.entity_id
_entity_poly.type
_entity_poly.pdbx_seq_one_letter_code
_entity_poly.pdbx_strand_id
1 'polypeptide(L)'
;MSTAVDFAARLIDPAAIKAAGHAGVVAYVSPPRPGAEWMRAKPVTKDYTDRCRAAGIDIASVWQYGKPGNPSAPSDWTTGYEGGRRMAQEAADRHRAAGGPDKAPIFFAVDEDISLDAWNGTAVHFFRGVNSILGVERTGIYGHARVCAWAAEDGVIGAAPGGKFWAWQTRAWSGALIGPEAVLYQRVIDTPSNPGPLIDGTAVDVNDILAPNYGQWAHFTQPTPPPGGPAVHNPPMVEEDQTGNSPNSHSRNGTRVRLGVLHTQEGNGTAQSLTDYLKRSTSGVSYHYVVDNERCIAVVDTDRASWSVLDANPYTVNLCFAGSRASMTRDEWLTKFGRGIDMAAWIMVRDARHYGFDPRVIGWEELGAGRDGFTDHAGITYGLGIGDHTDVGPNFPWDIYVERVNYWATADIAPLVNAIDAKAAETPWLGARLTDGENTCPDGVGKWAHFEHGYIYWHPATGAHPISDPVFEKFAELGWEAGQLGYPANDHTVLKDPSGAEWGVVQGFQGGAVYRRHGQPAFWVHGAIRDHWNRSGFENGPYGWPVSDEQPFDGAAFQDFEHGRIYWTPKPTLGVLAQGPIDNPLADAA
;
A
#
# COMPACT_ATOMS: atom_id res chain seq x y z
N MET A 1 -15.18 21.85 -31.03
CA MET A 1 -15.68 20.98 -29.95
C MET A 1 -14.98 19.64 -30.07
N SER A 2 -14.59 19.04 -28.94
CA SER A 2 -14.05 17.68 -28.95
C SER A 2 -15.17 16.68 -29.27
N THR A 3 -14.84 15.60 -29.97
CA THR A 3 -15.83 14.61 -30.39
C THR A 3 -15.35 13.19 -30.16
N ALA A 4 -16.30 12.27 -29.95
CA ALA A 4 -16.10 10.84 -29.96
C ALA A 4 -16.93 10.21 -31.09
N VAL A 5 -16.51 9.05 -31.58
CA VAL A 5 -17.23 8.31 -32.63
C VAL A 5 -17.78 6.98 -32.10
N ASP A 6 -18.85 6.51 -32.68
CA ASP A 6 -19.33 5.14 -32.48
C ASP A 6 -19.67 4.49 -33.83
N PHE A 7 -19.50 3.17 -33.89
CA PHE A 7 -19.66 2.39 -35.11
C PHE A 7 -19.82 0.90 -34.79
N ALA A 8 -20.65 0.21 -35.57
CA ALA A 8 -20.92 -1.22 -35.38
C ALA A 8 -20.29 -2.13 -36.46
N ALA A 9 -20.04 -1.61 -37.67
CA ALA A 9 -19.74 -2.43 -38.85
C ALA A 9 -18.33 -3.05 -38.82
N ARG A 10 -17.32 -2.31 -38.38
CA ARG A 10 -15.91 -2.74 -38.35
C ARG A 10 -15.12 -1.93 -37.33
N LEU A 11 -14.15 -2.55 -36.67
CA LEU A 11 -13.15 -1.85 -35.87
C LEU A 11 -12.25 -1.00 -36.78
N ILE A 12 -12.23 0.31 -36.57
CA ILE A 12 -11.47 1.30 -37.36
C ILE A 12 -10.09 1.48 -36.73
N ASP A 13 -9.02 1.60 -37.53
CA ASP A 13 -7.69 1.88 -36.97
C ASP A 13 -7.72 3.14 -36.08
N PRO A 14 -7.33 3.04 -34.78
CA PRO A 14 -7.30 4.20 -33.89
C PRO A 14 -6.45 5.36 -34.41
N ALA A 15 -5.40 5.09 -35.21
CA ALA A 15 -4.63 6.15 -35.86
C ALA A 15 -5.47 6.93 -36.89
N ALA A 16 -6.37 6.27 -37.61
CA ALA A 16 -7.30 6.91 -38.54
C ALA A 16 -8.37 7.73 -37.81
N ILE A 17 -8.87 7.25 -36.67
CA ILE A 17 -9.79 8.00 -35.79
C ILE A 17 -9.12 9.30 -35.32
N LYS A 18 -7.86 9.21 -34.87
CA LYS A 18 -7.08 10.38 -34.45
C LYS A 18 -6.83 11.34 -35.59
N ALA A 19 -6.47 10.85 -36.77
CA ALA A 19 -6.25 11.66 -37.96
C ALA A 19 -7.53 12.38 -38.42
N ALA A 20 -8.70 11.78 -38.21
CA ALA A 20 -10.00 12.38 -38.44
C ALA A 20 -10.39 13.45 -37.38
N GLY A 21 -9.59 13.63 -36.32
CA GLY A 21 -9.76 14.69 -35.33
C GLY A 21 -10.67 14.33 -34.15
N HIS A 22 -10.98 13.04 -33.96
CA HIS A 22 -11.78 12.57 -32.85
C HIS A 22 -10.90 12.21 -31.64
N ALA A 23 -11.39 12.53 -30.44
CA ALA A 23 -10.69 12.30 -29.18
C ALA A 23 -10.96 10.92 -28.57
N GLY A 24 -12.07 10.28 -28.95
CA GLY A 24 -12.46 9.01 -28.34
C GLY A 24 -13.39 8.16 -29.20
N VAL A 25 -13.65 6.95 -28.70
CA VAL A 25 -14.64 6.01 -29.24
C VAL A 25 -15.62 5.60 -28.14
N VAL A 26 -16.91 5.52 -28.47
CA VAL A 26 -17.90 4.85 -27.63
C VAL A 26 -18.05 3.43 -28.15
N ALA A 27 -17.49 2.46 -27.44
CA ALA A 27 -17.29 1.09 -27.90
C ALA A 27 -18.35 0.14 -27.34
N TYR A 28 -18.86 -0.72 -28.21
CA TYR A 28 -19.90 -1.68 -27.83
C TYR A 28 -19.33 -2.85 -27.03
N VAL A 29 -19.80 -3.00 -25.79
CA VAL A 29 -19.55 -4.18 -24.94
C VAL A 29 -20.69 -5.21 -25.05
N SER A 30 -21.45 -5.17 -26.15
CA SER A 30 -22.52 -6.14 -26.47
C SER A 30 -22.11 -7.04 -27.64
N PRO A 31 -22.66 -8.26 -27.75
CA PRO A 31 -22.50 -9.10 -28.94
C PRO A 31 -23.36 -8.61 -30.12
N PRO A 32 -23.10 -9.08 -31.35
CA PRO A 32 -24.02 -8.85 -32.46
C PRO A 32 -25.31 -9.66 -32.23
N ARG A 33 -26.45 -9.10 -32.61
CA ARG A 33 -27.75 -9.80 -32.57
C ARG A 33 -27.91 -10.77 -33.74
N PRO A 34 -28.82 -11.76 -33.65
CA PRO A 34 -29.10 -12.70 -34.74
C PRO A 34 -29.41 -11.99 -36.07
N GLY A 35 -28.79 -12.44 -37.16
CA GLY A 35 -28.95 -11.85 -38.50
C GLY A 35 -28.23 -10.52 -38.72
N ALA A 36 -27.36 -10.12 -37.79
CA ALA A 36 -26.53 -8.91 -37.89
C ALA A 36 -25.03 -9.23 -37.83
N GLU A 37 -24.60 -10.31 -38.48
CA GLU A 37 -23.20 -10.78 -38.52
C GLU A 37 -22.22 -9.76 -39.14
N TRP A 38 -22.76 -8.75 -39.83
CA TRP A 38 -21.99 -7.61 -40.34
C TRP A 38 -21.50 -6.66 -39.23
N MET A 39 -22.03 -6.74 -38.00
CA MET A 39 -21.64 -5.90 -36.87
C MET A 39 -20.32 -6.34 -36.22
N ARG A 40 -19.23 -6.34 -36.99
CA ARG A 40 -17.94 -6.90 -36.57
C ARG A 40 -17.19 -6.05 -35.54
N ALA A 41 -17.69 -4.86 -35.19
CA ALA A 41 -17.18 -4.08 -34.07
C ALA A 41 -17.79 -4.49 -32.71
N LYS A 42 -18.74 -5.43 -32.71
CA LYS A 42 -19.45 -5.90 -31.51
C LYS A 42 -19.04 -7.35 -31.18
N PRO A 43 -18.57 -7.67 -29.96
CA PRO A 43 -18.11 -6.74 -28.93
C PRO A 43 -16.73 -6.17 -29.27
N VAL A 44 -16.36 -5.07 -28.63
CA VAL A 44 -14.99 -4.57 -28.60
C VAL A 44 -14.06 -5.57 -27.92
N THR A 45 -12.80 -5.61 -28.35
CA THR A 45 -11.78 -6.55 -27.84
C THR A 45 -10.66 -5.81 -27.10
N LYS A 46 -9.94 -6.51 -26.21
CA LYS A 46 -8.76 -5.96 -25.53
C LYS A 46 -7.65 -5.49 -26.48
N ASP A 47 -7.38 -6.22 -27.57
CA ASP A 47 -6.40 -5.78 -28.59
C ASP A 47 -6.74 -4.38 -29.12
N TYR A 48 -8.00 -4.21 -29.50
CA TYR A 48 -8.48 -2.94 -30.02
C TYR A 48 -8.38 -1.80 -29.01
N THR A 49 -8.80 -2.02 -27.76
CA THR A 49 -8.77 -0.98 -26.72
C THR A 49 -7.33 -0.62 -26.34
N ASP A 50 -6.40 -1.57 -26.36
CA ASP A 50 -4.97 -1.31 -26.17
C ASP A 50 -4.40 -0.47 -27.33
N ARG A 51 -4.81 -0.74 -28.58
CA ARG A 51 -4.44 0.12 -29.73
C ARG A 51 -5.05 1.52 -29.64
N CYS A 52 -6.27 1.67 -29.14
CA CYS A 52 -6.87 2.98 -28.87
C CYS A 52 -6.02 3.77 -27.87
N ARG A 53 -5.69 3.17 -26.73
CA ARG A 53 -4.82 3.80 -25.71
C ARG A 53 -3.46 4.20 -26.28
N ALA A 54 -2.82 3.31 -27.03
CA ALA A 54 -1.53 3.58 -27.67
C ALA A 54 -1.60 4.76 -28.67
N ALA A 55 -2.72 4.90 -29.37
CA ALA A 55 -2.97 6.03 -30.25
C ALA A 55 -3.37 7.31 -29.49
N GLY A 56 -3.66 7.25 -28.18
CA GLY A 56 -4.22 8.36 -27.41
C GLY A 56 -5.68 8.65 -27.77
N ILE A 57 -6.45 7.61 -28.10
CA ILE A 57 -7.90 7.64 -28.29
C ILE A 57 -8.56 7.12 -27.01
N ASP A 58 -9.40 7.95 -26.40
CA ASP A 58 -10.18 7.58 -25.22
C ASP A 58 -11.29 6.59 -25.56
N ILE A 59 -11.76 5.84 -24.55
CA ILE A 59 -12.77 4.79 -24.72
C ILE A 59 -13.88 5.00 -23.70
N ALA A 60 -15.13 4.97 -24.12
CA ALA A 60 -16.30 4.82 -23.25
C ALA A 60 -17.09 3.57 -23.66
N SER A 61 -17.90 3.00 -22.76
CA SER A 61 -18.59 1.72 -23.01
C SER A 61 -20.07 1.92 -23.26
N VAL A 62 -20.62 1.22 -24.25
CA VAL A 62 -22.07 1.14 -24.47
C VAL A 62 -22.53 -0.31 -24.62
N TRP A 63 -23.69 -0.61 -24.04
CA TRP A 63 -24.46 -1.80 -24.32
C TRP A 63 -25.66 -1.48 -25.21
N GLN A 64 -25.71 -2.16 -26.35
CA GLN A 64 -26.92 -2.26 -27.18
C GLN A 64 -26.90 -3.59 -27.93
N TYR A 65 -27.79 -4.49 -27.57
CA TYR A 65 -27.96 -5.78 -28.24
C TYR A 65 -29.17 -5.74 -29.19
N GLY A 66 -30.34 -5.46 -28.64
CA GLY A 66 -31.62 -5.41 -29.32
C GLY A 66 -31.82 -4.20 -30.24
N LYS A 67 -32.88 -4.26 -31.06
CA LYS A 67 -33.30 -3.14 -31.92
C LYS A 67 -34.83 -3.10 -32.08
N PRO A 68 -35.45 -1.91 -32.18
CA PRO A 68 -36.89 -1.80 -32.41
C PRO A 68 -37.34 -2.58 -33.64
N GLY A 69 -38.48 -3.26 -33.52
CA GLY A 69 -39.09 -4.02 -34.61
C GLY A 69 -38.40 -5.34 -34.97
N ASN A 70 -37.33 -5.75 -34.28
CA ASN A 70 -36.74 -7.08 -34.47
C ASN A 70 -37.41 -8.11 -33.56
N PRO A 71 -38.12 -9.12 -34.10
CA PRO A 71 -38.85 -10.09 -33.29
C PRO A 71 -37.95 -11.05 -32.50
N SER A 72 -36.71 -11.27 -32.94
CA SER A 72 -35.75 -12.17 -32.30
C SER A 72 -34.80 -11.46 -31.33
N ALA A 73 -34.74 -10.13 -31.39
CA ALA A 73 -33.95 -9.28 -30.51
C ALA A 73 -34.60 -7.88 -30.39
N PRO A 74 -35.76 -7.76 -29.72
CA PRO A 74 -36.43 -6.48 -29.54
C PRO A 74 -35.57 -5.53 -28.71
N SER A 75 -35.95 -4.25 -28.63
CA SER A 75 -35.23 -3.25 -27.84
C SER A 75 -34.97 -3.73 -26.41
N ASP A 76 -33.74 -3.56 -25.94
CA ASP A 76 -33.27 -4.17 -24.68
C ASP A 76 -34.18 -3.80 -23.49
N TRP A 77 -34.63 -2.55 -23.42
CA TRP A 77 -35.47 -2.06 -22.33
C TRP A 77 -36.83 -2.77 -22.21
N THR A 78 -37.38 -3.37 -23.29
CA THR A 78 -38.67 -4.07 -23.25
C THR A 78 -38.61 -5.36 -22.43
N THR A 79 -37.40 -5.82 -22.07
CA THR A 79 -37.18 -7.02 -21.28
C THR A 79 -37.37 -6.80 -19.77
N GLY A 80 -37.58 -5.55 -19.35
CA GLY A 80 -37.82 -5.18 -17.96
C GLY A 80 -36.66 -5.55 -17.03
N TYR A 81 -36.97 -5.71 -15.74
CA TYR A 81 -35.97 -5.87 -14.68
C TYR A 81 -35.00 -7.04 -14.91
N GLU A 82 -35.50 -8.25 -15.17
CA GLU A 82 -34.63 -9.43 -15.33
C GLU A 82 -33.74 -9.35 -16.56
N GLY A 83 -34.22 -8.73 -17.64
CA GLY A 83 -33.38 -8.52 -18.80
C GLY A 83 -32.31 -7.46 -18.57
N GLY A 84 -32.64 -6.38 -17.86
CA GLY A 84 -31.66 -5.38 -17.42
C GLY A 84 -30.56 -5.99 -16.56
N ARG A 85 -30.93 -6.82 -15.58
CA ARG A 85 -29.98 -7.55 -14.73
C ARG A 85 -29.06 -8.46 -15.54
N ARG A 86 -29.62 -9.29 -16.43
CA ARG A 86 -28.83 -10.22 -17.26
C ARG A 86 -27.87 -9.46 -18.18
N MET A 87 -28.35 -8.46 -18.90
CA MET A 87 -27.54 -7.69 -19.84
C MET A 87 -26.48 -6.86 -19.14
N ALA A 88 -26.75 -6.34 -17.94
CA ALA A 88 -25.76 -5.64 -17.15
C ALA A 88 -24.61 -6.55 -16.70
N GLN A 89 -24.91 -7.80 -16.33
CA GLN A 89 -23.88 -8.80 -16.02
C GLN A 89 -23.00 -9.07 -17.25
N GLU A 90 -23.62 -9.35 -18.40
CA GLU A 90 -22.88 -9.58 -19.65
C GLU A 90 -22.06 -8.35 -20.07
N ALA A 91 -22.60 -7.16 -19.90
CA ALA A 91 -21.91 -5.90 -20.19
C ALA A 91 -20.69 -5.72 -19.29
N ALA A 92 -20.82 -5.98 -17.99
CA ALA A 92 -19.72 -5.90 -17.03
C ALA A 92 -18.60 -6.87 -17.40
N ASP A 93 -18.94 -8.12 -17.71
CA ASP A 93 -17.97 -9.16 -18.05
C ASP A 93 -17.22 -8.83 -19.34
N ARG A 94 -17.92 -8.32 -20.35
CA ARG A 94 -17.32 -7.91 -21.62
C ARG A 94 -16.51 -6.62 -21.50
N HIS A 95 -16.97 -5.68 -20.69
CA HIS A 95 -16.23 -4.48 -20.36
C HIS A 95 -14.87 -4.83 -19.74
N ARG A 96 -14.85 -5.69 -18.71
CA ARG A 96 -13.61 -6.19 -18.10
C ARG A 96 -12.74 -6.97 -19.09
N ALA A 97 -13.34 -7.86 -19.89
CA ALA A 97 -12.61 -8.63 -20.89
C ALA A 97 -11.93 -7.74 -21.97
N ALA A 98 -12.49 -6.56 -22.24
CA ALA A 98 -11.89 -5.55 -23.10
C ALA A 98 -10.88 -4.64 -22.37
N GLY A 99 -10.58 -4.91 -21.10
CA GLY A 99 -9.68 -4.14 -20.25
C GLY A 99 -10.29 -2.85 -19.69
N GLY A 100 -11.61 -2.75 -19.63
CA GLY A 100 -12.32 -1.60 -19.06
C GLY A 100 -12.18 -1.52 -17.52
N PRO A 101 -12.00 -0.32 -16.93
CA PRO A 101 -11.90 -0.17 -15.48
C PRO A 101 -13.24 -0.40 -14.77
N ASP A 102 -13.23 -1.10 -13.64
CA ASP A 102 -14.44 -1.47 -12.88
C ASP A 102 -15.26 -0.29 -12.35
N LYS A 103 -14.74 0.94 -12.38
CA LYS A 103 -15.49 2.16 -12.01
C LYS A 103 -16.03 2.94 -13.20
N ALA A 104 -15.60 2.62 -14.43
CA ALA A 104 -16.09 3.31 -15.62
C ALA A 104 -17.58 2.99 -15.85
N PRO A 105 -18.39 3.99 -16.23
CA PRO A 105 -19.79 3.76 -16.51
C PRO A 105 -20.00 2.97 -17.81
N ILE A 106 -21.16 2.33 -17.93
CA ILE A 106 -21.62 1.68 -19.15
C ILE A 106 -22.96 2.29 -19.53
N PHE A 107 -23.05 2.85 -20.74
CA PHE A 107 -24.30 3.39 -21.26
C PHE A 107 -25.20 2.26 -21.78
N PHE A 108 -26.45 2.19 -21.35
CA PHE A 108 -27.45 1.25 -21.87
C PHE A 108 -28.42 1.98 -22.79
N ALA A 109 -28.66 1.41 -23.98
CA ALA A 109 -29.42 2.08 -25.03
C ALA A 109 -30.95 1.94 -24.90
N VAL A 110 -31.64 3.08 -24.94
CA VAL A 110 -33.04 3.22 -25.34
C VAL A 110 -33.05 3.82 -26.75
N ASP A 111 -32.83 2.97 -27.76
CA ASP A 111 -32.63 3.36 -29.17
C ASP A 111 -33.96 3.53 -29.93
N GLU A 112 -34.93 4.23 -29.32
CA GLU A 112 -36.22 4.61 -29.95
C GLU A 112 -36.94 5.75 -29.22
N ASP A 113 -37.95 6.34 -29.87
CA ASP A 113 -38.82 7.37 -29.26
C ASP A 113 -39.92 6.72 -28.40
N ILE A 114 -39.67 6.63 -27.09
CA ILE A 114 -40.64 6.05 -26.16
C ILE A 114 -41.48 7.13 -25.47
N SER A 115 -42.73 6.78 -25.16
CA SER A 115 -43.60 7.61 -24.34
C SER A 115 -43.21 7.54 -22.86
N LEU A 116 -43.68 8.51 -22.08
CA LEU A 116 -43.54 8.46 -20.62
C LEU A 116 -44.21 7.22 -20.02
N ASP A 117 -45.32 6.75 -20.61
CA ASP A 117 -45.99 5.52 -20.18
C ASP A 117 -45.11 4.28 -20.40
N ALA A 118 -44.41 4.19 -21.54
CA ALA A 118 -43.46 3.11 -21.81
C ALA A 118 -42.23 3.18 -20.88
N TRP A 119 -41.76 4.39 -20.57
CA TRP A 119 -40.72 4.61 -19.57
C TRP A 119 -41.14 4.09 -18.20
N ASN A 120 -42.25 4.61 -17.67
CA ASN A 120 -42.78 4.26 -16.35
C ASN A 120 -43.17 2.79 -16.23
N GLY A 121 -43.75 2.23 -17.29
CA GLY A 121 -44.25 0.86 -17.30
C GLY A 121 -43.17 -0.19 -17.46
N THR A 122 -42.02 0.12 -18.09
CA THR A 122 -41.04 -0.93 -18.43
C THR A 122 -39.60 -0.44 -18.44
N ALA A 123 -39.26 0.66 -19.12
CA ALA A 123 -37.85 1.04 -19.29
C ALA A 123 -37.18 1.37 -17.94
N VAL A 124 -37.86 2.07 -17.03
CA VAL A 124 -37.33 2.36 -15.69
C VAL A 124 -37.01 1.08 -14.91
N HIS A 125 -37.80 0.02 -15.10
CA HIS A 125 -37.57 -1.27 -14.45
C HIS A 125 -36.36 -2.01 -15.04
N PHE A 126 -36.12 -1.88 -16.35
CA PHE A 126 -34.89 -2.36 -16.97
C PHE A 126 -33.66 -1.70 -16.34
N PHE A 127 -33.66 -0.37 -16.20
CA PHE A 127 -32.53 0.35 -15.56
C PHE A 127 -32.40 -0.01 -14.07
N ARG A 128 -33.49 -0.24 -13.34
CA ARG A 128 -33.42 -0.79 -11.97
C ARG A 128 -32.78 -2.19 -11.94
N GLY A 129 -33.01 -3.00 -12.96
CA GLY A 129 -32.32 -4.28 -13.16
C GLY A 129 -30.83 -4.08 -13.42
N VAL A 130 -30.46 -3.14 -14.29
CA VAL A 130 -29.05 -2.77 -14.53
C VAL A 130 -28.35 -2.33 -13.24
N ASN A 131 -29.01 -1.46 -12.45
CA ASN A 131 -28.49 -0.94 -11.18
C ASN A 131 -28.25 -2.04 -10.15
N SER A 132 -29.02 -3.15 -10.21
CA SER A 132 -28.79 -4.29 -9.32
C SER A 132 -27.46 -5.01 -9.55
N ILE A 133 -26.79 -4.77 -10.69
CA ILE A 133 -25.49 -5.33 -11.03
C ILE A 133 -24.38 -4.28 -11.02
N LEU A 134 -24.62 -3.14 -11.66
CA LEU A 134 -23.58 -2.12 -11.84
C LEU A 134 -23.55 -1.06 -10.74
N GLY A 135 -24.64 -0.92 -9.98
CA GLY A 135 -24.89 0.26 -9.17
C GLY A 135 -25.30 1.47 -10.01
N VAL A 136 -26.06 2.39 -9.42
CA VAL A 136 -26.54 3.61 -10.09
C VAL A 136 -25.35 4.45 -10.59
N GLU A 137 -24.29 4.51 -9.80
CA GLU A 137 -23.08 5.29 -10.04
C GLU A 137 -22.34 4.94 -11.34
N ARG A 138 -22.52 3.71 -11.86
CA ARG A 138 -21.95 3.25 -13.13
C ARG A 138 -22.95 3.13 -14.26
N THR A 139 -24.24 3.24 -13.97
CA THR A 139 -25.27 3.12 -14.99
C THR A 139 -25.39 4.42 -15.77
N GLY A 140 -25.12 4.33 -17.08
CA GLY A 140 -25.43 5.39 -18.02
C GLY A 140 -26.59 5.03 -18.93
N ILE A 141 -27.18 6.04 -19.57
CA ILE A 141 -28.27 5.89 -20.54
C ILE A 141 -27.89 6.51 -21.88
N TYR A 142 -28.20 5.82 -22.97
CA TYR A 142 -28.28 6.42 -24.30
C TYR A 142 -29.74 6.56 -24.74
N GLY A 143 -30.16 7.72 -25.26
CA GLY A 143 -31.53 7.93 -25.75
C GLY A 143 -31.87 9.39 -26.07
N HIS A 144 -33.15 9.67 -26.34
CA HIS A 144 -33.61 11.04 -26.59
C HIS A 144 -33.62 11.91 -25.30
N ALA A 145 -33.66 13.24 -25.45
CA ALA A 145 -33.57 14.19 -24.33
C ALA A 145 -34.48 13.86 -23.14
N ARG A 146 -35.75 13.51 -23.42
CA ARG A 146 -36.71 13.19 -22.36
C ARG A 146 -36.35 11.92 -21.55
N VAL A 147 -35.88 10.82 -22.18
CA VAL A 147 -35.50 9.63 -21.40
C VAL A 147 -34.25 9.88 -20.57
N CYS A 148 -33.31 10.71 -21.05
CA CYS A 148 -32.18 11.14 -20.23
C CYS A 148 -32.65 11.92 -18.99
N ALA A 149 -33.59 12.85 -19.18
CA ALA A 149 -34.15 13.63 -18.07
C ALA A 149 -34.95 12.75 -17.09
N TRP A 150 -35.83 11.87 -17.58
CA TRP A 150 -36.59 10.95 -16.73
C TRP A 150 -35.68 9.99 -15.96
N ALA A 151 -34.63 9.48 -16.60
CA ALA A 151 -33.66 8.61 -15.94
C ALA A 151 -32.91 9.31 -14.79
N ALA A 152 -32.56 10.58 -14.98
CA ALA A 152 -31.95 11.41 -13.94
C ALA A 152 -32.94 11.71 -12.81
N GLU A 153 -34.18 12.08 -13.14
CA GLU A 153 -35.26 12.36 -12.18
C GLU A 153 -35.62 11.15 -11.33
N ASP A 154 -35.72 9.97 -11.94
CA ASP A 154 -36.00 8.70 -11.25
C ASP A 154 -34.78 8.13 -10.51
N GLY A 155 -33.61 8.77 -10.60
CA GLY A 155 -32.39 8.36 -9.90
C GLY A 155 -31.85 7.00 -10.37
N VAL A 156 -32.05 6.64 -11.63
CA VAL A 156 -31.63 5.34 -12.18
C VAL A 156 -30.34 5.40 -13.01
N ILE A 157 -29.72 6.57 -13.13
CA ILE A 157 -28.41 6.79 -13.75
C ILE A 157 -27.49 7.59 -12.83
N GLY A 158 -26.18 7.37 -12.98
CA GLY A 158 -25.17 7.96 -12.11
C GLY A 158 -24.94 9.45 -12.37
N ALA A 159 -24.63 10.17 -11.30
CA ALA A 159 -24.20 11.56 -11.38
C ALA A 159 -22.78 11.64 -12.00
N ALA A 160 -22.60 12.61 -12.89
CA ALA A 160 -21.33 12.95 -13.50
C ALA A 160 -20.87 14.34 -13.01
N PRO A 161 -19.54 14.63 -13.03
CA PRO A 161 -19.03 15.94 -12.62
C PRO A 161 -19.69 17.12 -13.35
N GLY A 162 -19.81 18.25 -12.67
CA GLY A 162 -20.39 19.47 -13.24
C GLY A 162 -21.92 19.50 -13.27
N GLY A 163 -22.59 18.74 -12.40
CA GLY A 163 -24.06 18.72 -12.29
C GLY A 163 -24.73 17.97 -13.45
N LYS A 164 -24.00 17.06 -14.09
CA LYS A 164 -24.46 16.23 -15.21
C LYS A 164 -24.76 14.82 -14.73
N PHE A 165 -25.19 13.97 -15.64
CA PHE A 165 -25.39 12.54 -15.42
C PHE A 165 -24.66 11.74 -16.50
N TRP A 166 -24.50 10.44 -16.32
CA TRP A 166 -24.08 9.52 -17.38
C TRP A 166 -25.17 9.38 -18.46
N ALA A 167 -25.53 10.49 -19.09
CA ALA A 167 -26.51 10.59 -20.16
C ALA A 167 -25.80 10.88 -21.49
N TRP A 168 -26.01 10.00 -22.45
CA TRP A 168 -25.60 10.15 -23.84
C TRP A 168 -26.85 10.40 -24.68
N GLN A 169 -27.08 11.66 -25.02
CA GLN A 169 -28.29 12.05 -25.71
C GLN A 169 -28.13 11.92 -27.23
N THR A 170 -29.13 11.41 -27.94
CA THR A 170 -29.14 11.46 -29.42
C THR A 170 -29.96 12.61 -29.97
N ARG A 171 -29.54 13.15 -31.12
CA ARG A 171 -30.32 14.10 -31.92
C ARG A 171 -31.60 13.47 -32.46
N ALA A 172 -31.59 12.15 -32.68
CA ALA A 172 -32.80 11.43 -33.05
C ALA A 172 -33.88 11.69 -32.00
N TRP A 173 -35.08 12.07 -32.46
CA TRP A 173 -36.26 12.38 -31.63
C TRP A 173 -36.12 13.59 -30.68
N SER A 174 -34.92 14.09 -30.41
CA SER A 174 -34.66 15.31 -29.63
C SER A 174 -34.69 16.60 -30.46
N GLY A 175 -34.53 16.49 -31.79
CA GLY A 175 -34.39 17.66 -32.65
C GLY A 175 -33.13 18.45 -32.30
N ALA A 176 -33.25 19.78 -32.17
CA ALA A 176 -32.12 20.66 -31.82
C ALA A 176 -31.90 20.81 -30.31
N LEU A 177 -32.73 20.19 -29.47
CA LEU A 177 -32.61 20.28 -28.01
C LEU A 177 -31.40 19.49 -27.52
N ILE A 178 -30.63 20.07 -26.61
CA ILE A 178 -29.59 19.39 -25.82
C ILE A 178 -29.93 19.61 -24.35
N GLY A 179 -30.23 18.52 -23.65
CA GLY A 179 -30.55 18.54 -22.23
C GLY A 179 -29.32 18.85 -21.38
N PRO A 180 -29.47 19.58 -20.25
CA PRO A 180 -28.36 19.91 -19.38
C PRO A 180 -27.68 18.68 -18.76
N GLU A 181 -28.41 17.55 -18.66
CA GLU A 181 -27.99 16.29 -18.04
C GLU A 181 -26.87 15.59 -18.81
N ALA A 182 -26.78 15.81 -20.13
CA ALA A 182 -25.96 14.99 -21.01
C ALA A 182 -24.46 15.29 -20.92
N VAL A 183 -23.65 14.22 -20.87
CA VAL A 183 -22.18 14.26 -21.01
C VAL A 183 -21.73 14.04 -22.46
N LEU A 184 -22.57 13.39 -23.27
CA LEU A 184 -22.36 13.17 -24.71
C LEU A 184 -23.62 13.53 -25.49
N TYR A 185 -23.44 14.04 -26.72
CA TYR A 185 -24.54 14.29 -27.66
C TYR A 185 -24.25 13.75 -29.05
N GLN A 186 -24.99 12.73 -29.50
CA GLN A 186 -24.89 12.17 -30.85
C GLN A 186 -25.52 13.14 -31.86
N ARG A 187 -24.68 13.94 -32.52
CA ARG A 187 -25.08 14.99 -33.46
C ARG A 187 -25.27 14.46 -34.88
N VAL A 188 -24.45 13.49 -35.29
CA VAL A 188 -24.52 12.83 -36.60
C VAL A 188 -24.89 11.38 -36.36
N ILE A 189 -25.97 10.95 -37.03
CA ILE A 189 -26.47 9.58 -37.02
C ILE A 189 -26.31 9.03 -38.44
N ASP A 190 -25.48 8.01 -38.59
CA ASP A 190 -25.25 7.26 -39.82
C ASP A 190 -26.50 6.48 -40.20
N THR A 191 -27.12 6.88 -41.31
CA THR A 191 -28.26 6.18 -41.89
C THR A 191 -28.11 6.11 -43.39
N PRO A 192 -28.76 5.16 -44.08
CA PRO A 192 -28.72 5.11 -45.55
C PRO A 192 -29.13 6.43 -46.22
N SER A 193 -30.03 7.20 -45.59
CA SER A 193 -30.51 8.50 -46.07
C SER A 193 -29.66 9.71 -45.64
N ASN A 194 -28.78 9.53 -44.66
CA ASN A 194 -27.90 10.57 -44.11
C ASN A 194 -26.62 9.87 -43.60
N PRO A 195 -25.71 9.49 -44.50
CA PRO A 195 -24.54 8.73 -44.11
C PRO A 195 -23.59 9.58 -43.26
N GLY A 196 -22.99 8.94 -42.26
CA GLY A 196 -21.96 9.54 -41.42
C GLY A 196 -20.68 9.83 -42.21
N PRO A 197 -19.77 10.66 -41.66
CA PRO A 197 -18.44 10.82 -42.23
C PRO A 197 -17.71 9.48 -42.29
N LEU A 198 -16.87 9.31 -43.32
CA LEU A 198 -16.06 8.11 -43.48
C LEU A 198 -14.73 8.26 -42.74
N ILE A 199 -14.39 7.27 -41.91
CA ILE A 199 -13.06 7.08 -41.35
C ILE A 199 -12.57 5.71 -41.79
N ASP A 200 -11.48 5.66 -42.54
CA ASP A 200 -10.94 4.42 -43.11
C ASP A 200 -12.02 3.58 -43.83
N GLY A 201 -12.78 4.25 -44.70
CA GLY A 201 -13.86 3.65 -45.48
C GLY A 201 -15.09 3.19 -44.68
N THR A 202 -15.16 3.46 -43.38
CA THR A 202 -16.27 3.08 -42.51
C THR A 202 -17.05 4.33 -42.12
N ALA A 203 -18.37 4.34 -42.35
CA ALA A 203 -19.23 5.41 -41.89
C ALA A 203 -19.38 5.33 -40.36
N VAL A 204 -19.35 6.48 -39.69
CA VAL A 204 -19.41 6.56 -38.22
C VAL A 204 -20.48 7.55 -37.77
N ASP A 205 -21.01 7.30 -36.59
CA ASP A 205 -21.76 8.29 -35.82
C ASP A 205 -20.78 9.28 -35.17
N VAL A 206 -21.21 10.53 -34.97
CA VAL A 206 -20.37 11.58 -34.34
C VAL A 206 -21.06 12.17 -33.12
N ASN A 207 -20.35 12.11 -32.00
CA ASN A 207 -20.79 12.53 -30.69
C ASN A 207 -20.00 13.74 -30.22
N ASP A 208 -20.68 14.84 -29.90
CA ASP A 208 -20.07 15.98 -29.25
C ASP A 208 -19.84 15.66 -27.77
N ILE A 209 -18.64 15.94 -27.27
CA ILE A 209 -18.27 15.76 -25.87
C ILE A 209 -18.69 17.01 -25.09
N LEU A 210 -19.66 16.85 -24.18
CA LEU A 210 -20.28 17.95 -23.44
C LEU A 210 -19.72 18.12 -22.02
N ALA A 211 -18.88 17.20 -21.56
CA ALA A 211 -18.25 17.22 -20.25
C ALA A 211 -16.77 16.76 -20.34
N PRO A 212 -15.86 17.32 -19.52
CA PRO A 212 -14.48 16.85 -19.44
C PRO A 212 -14.38 15.37 -19.10
N ASN A 213 -15.20 14.92 -18.14
CA ASN A 213 -15.42 13.49 -17.87
C ASN A 213 -16.77 13.08 -18.44
N TYR A 214 -16.75 12.33 -19.53
CA TYR A 214 -17.91 11.79 -20.21
C TYR A 214 -18.09 10.28 -19.99
N GLY A 215 -17.34 9.69 -19.05
CA GLY A 215 -17.31 8.25 -18.83
C GLY A 215 -16.12 7.56 -19.51
N GLN A 216 -15.13 8.30 -19.99
CA GLN A 216 -13.95 7.71 -20.61
C GLN A 216 -13.07 6.98 -19.61
N TRP A 217 -12.61 5.79 -19.99
CA TRP A 217 -11.88 4.86 -19.14
C TRP A 217 -10.65 5.49 -18.46
N ALA A 218 -9.94 6.40 -19.13
CA ALA A 218 -8.76 7.06 -18.59
C ALA A 218 -9.04 7.87 -17.29
N HIS A 219 -10.27 8.31 -17.05
CA HIS A 219 -10.64 8.96 -15.78
C HIS A 219 -10.88 7.97 -14.63
N PHE A 220 -11.05 6.70 -14.95
CA PHE A 220 -11.34 5.63 -13.99
C PHE A 220 -10.15 4.68 -13.83
N THR A 221 -9.03 4.97 -14.50
CA THR A 221 -7.72 4.36 -14.27
C THR A 221 -6.94 5.18 -13.24
N GLN A 222 -6.90 4.74 -11.99
CA GLN A 222 -5.81 5.04 -11.04
C GLN A 222 -5.08 3.73 -10.74
N PRO A 223 -3.76 3.78 -10.49
CA PRO A 223 -2.77 3.05 -11.27
C PRO A 223 -2.77 1.56 -10.95
N THR A 224 -2.80 0.75 -12.00
CA THR A 224 -1.97 -0.46 -12.02
C THR A 224 -0.55 -0.03 -12.41
N PRO A 225 0.50 -0.55 -11.75
CA PRO A 225 1.89 -0.25 -12.12
C PRO A 225 2.14 -0.63 -13.59
N PRO A 226 3.14 0.00 -14.27
CA PRO A 226 3.39 -0.24 -15.69
C PRO A 226 3.76 -1.71 -15.96
N PRO A 227 3.38 -2.28 -17.12
CA PRO A 227 3.82 -3.62 -17.49
C PRO A 227 5.30 -3.57 -17.92
N GLY A 228 6.16 -4.21 -17.12
CA GLY A 228 7.53 -4.58 -17.46
C GLY A 228 7.90 -5.79 -16.62
N GLY A 229 8.50 -6.82 -17.24
CA GLY A 229 8.77 -8.13 -16.65
C GLY A 229 9.74 -8.15 -15.45
N PRO A 230 10.30 -9.32 -15.12
CA PRO A 230 10.50 -9.83 -13.76
C PRO A 230 11.43 -8.91 -12.94
N ALA A 231 10.84 -7.96 -12.25
CA ALA A 231 11.47 -7.21 -11.18
C ALA A 231 10.61 -7.44 -9.95
N VAL A 232 11.26 -7.84 -8.86
CA VAL A 232 10.63 -7.96 -7.55
C VAL A 232 9.92 -6.64 -7.20
N HIS A 233 8.61 -6.69 -6.96
CA HIS A 233 7.79 -5.50 -6.76
C HIS A 233 7.44 -5.29 -5.28
N ASN A 234 7.74 -4.09 -4.77
CA ASN A 234 7.17 -3.56 -3.53
C ASN A 234 6.33 -2.31 -3.88
N PRO A 235 5.18 -2.07 -3.23
CA PRO A 235 4.51 -0.79 -3.34
C PRO A 235 5.44 0.33 -2.83
N PRO A 236 5.39 1.55 -3.41
CA PRO A 236 6.18 2.66 -2.90
C PRO A 236 5.66 3.05 -1.50
N MET A 237 6.40 2.65 -0.47
CA MET A 237 6.09 2.92 0.92
C MET A 237 7.36 3.11 1.75
N VAL A 238 7.24 3.81 2.87
CA VAL A 238 8.26 3.82 3.92
C VAL A 238 7.93 2.68 4.88
N GLU A 239 8.76 1.63 4.88
CA GLU A 239 8.67 0.55 5.85
C GLU A 239 9.63 0.85 7.01
N GLU A 240 9.08 0.93 8.23
CA GLU A 240 9.84 1.18 9.45
C GLU A 240 9.71 -0.01 10.39
N ASP A 241 10.84 -0.57 10.82
CA ASP A 241 10.86 -1.56 11.89
C ASP A 241 10.96 -0.84 13.24
N GLN A 242 9.86 -0.88 13.99
CA GLN A 242 9.77 -0.40 15.37
C GLN A 242 9.34 -1.54 16.30
N THR A 243 9.61 -2.79 15.92
CA THR A 243 9.31 -3.96 16.76
C THR A 243 10.08 -3.91 18.09
N GLY A 244 9.56 -4.59 19.11
CA GLY A 244 10.13 -4.53 20.48
C GLY A 244 9.71 -3.30 21.30
N ASN A 245 9.10 -2.27 20.68
CA ASN A 245 8.65 -1.09 21.42
C ASN A 245 7.31 -1.25 22.14
N SER A 246 6.43 -2.16 21.69
CA SER A 246 5.13 -2.39 22.34
C SER A 246 5.21 -3.53 23.36
N PRO A 247 4.94 -3.28 24.65
CA PRO A 247 4.99 -4.31 25.68
C PRO A 247 3.77 -5.25 25.66
N ASN A 248 2.70 -4.88 24.93
CA ASN A 248 1.44 -5.62 24.89
C ASN A 248 1.52 -6.74 23.85
N SER A 249 2.34 -7.75 24.11
CA SER A 249 2.48 -8.94 23.27
C SER A 249 2.78 -10.17 24.12
N HIS A 250 2.52 -11.37 23.60
CA HIS A 250 2.87 -12.60 24.29
C HIS A 250 3.43 -13.66 23.33
N SER A 251 4.02 -14.73 23.88
CA SER A 251 4.45 -15.89 23.09
C SER A 251 3.27 -16.50 22.34
N ARG A 252 3.49 -16.92 21.07
CA ARG A 252 2.51 -17.74 20.33
C ARG A 252 2.40 -19.17 20.85
N ASN A 253 3.30 -19.59 21.75
CA ASN A 253 3.39 -20.95 22.31
C ASN A 253 3.50 -22.03 21.22
N GLY A 254 4.22 -21.75 20.14
CA GLY A 254 4.38 -22.66 18.99
C GLY A 254 3.15 -22.79 18.10
N THR A 255 2.12 -21.97 18.31
CA THR A 255 0.90 -21.99 17.48
C THR A 255 1.22 -21.55 16.05
N ARG A 256 0.77 -22.32 15.06
CA ARG A 256 0.87 -21.97 13.64
C ARG A 256 0.03 -20.72 13.33
N VAL A 257 0.66 -19.73 12.71
CA VAL A 257 -0.02 -18.58 12.11
C VAL A 257 -0.81 -19.02 10.89
N ARG A 258 -2.06 -18.59 10.79
CA ARG A 258 -2.96 -19.02 9.70
C ARG A 258 -3.93 -17.93 9.21
N LEU A 259 -3.94 -16.76 9.85
CA LEU A 259 -4.86 -15.68 9.55
C LEU A 259 -4.15 -14.33 9.50
N GLY A 260 -4.56 -13.48 8.57
CA GLY A 260 -4.31 -12.04 8.61
C GLY A 260 -5.60 -11.30 8.94
N VAL A 261 -5.57 -10.39 9.92
CA VAL A 261 -6.76 -9.66 10.37
C VAL A 261 -6.55 -8.16 10.18
N LEU A 262 -7.50 -7.52 9.51
CA LEU A 262 -7.54 -6.08 9.33
C LEU A 262 -8.28 -5.40 10.47
N HIS A 263 -7.77 -4.24 10.88
CA HIS A 263 -8.25 -3.47 12.02
C HIS A 263 -8.43 -1.99 11.67
N THR A 264 -9.30 -1.33 12.41
CA THR A 264 -9.38 0.14 12.45
C THR A 264 -8.82 0.71 13.74
N GLN A 265 -8.40 1.97 13.73
CA GLN A 265 -7.91 2.64 14.94
C GLN A 265 -9.06 3.09 15.86
N GLU A 266 -10.22 3.39 15.30
CA GLU A 266 -11.29 4.19 15.93
C GLU A 266 -10.82 5.59 16.38
N GLY A 267 -9.85 6.14 15.65
CA GLY A 267 -9.16 7.37 15.97
C GLY A 267 -8.81 8.20 14.73
N ASN A 268 -8.16 9.35 14.96
CA ASN A 268 -7.74 10.27 13.91
C ASN A 268 -6.21 10.40 13.82
N GLY A 269 -5.47 9.41 14.32
CA GLY A 269 -4.01 9.44 14.36
C GLY A 269 -3.36 9.20 13.00
N THR A 270 -2.05 9.47 12.93
CA THR A 270 -1.12 8.97 11.90
C THR A 270 -0.52 7.64 12.33
N ALA A 271 0.14 6.92 11.41
CA ALA A 271 0.83 5.67 11.75
C ALA A 271 1.82 5.84 12.91
N GLN A 272 2.60 6.93 12.90
CA GLN A 272 3.53 7.22 13.99
C GLN A 272 2.82 7.51 15.32
N SER A 273 1.78 8.36 15.31
CA SER A 273 1.10 8.72 16.57
C SER A 273 0.36 7.54 17.21
N LEU A 274 -0.18 6.63 16.39
CA LEU A 274 -0.76 5.38 16.88
C LEU A 274 0.36 4.49 17.44
N THR A 275 1.46 4.31 16.70
CA THR A 275 2.61 3.53 17.19
C THR A 275 3.11 4.05 18.54
N ASP A 276 3.27 5.37 18.72
CA ASP A 276 3.70 5.97 19.99
C ASP A 276 2.72 5.73 21.13
N TYR A 277 1.42 5.63 20.84
CA TYR A 277 0.42 5.21 21.82
C TYR A 277 0.59 3.73 22.20
N LEU A 278 0.86 2.85 21.24
CA LEU A 278 1.03 1.41 21.45
C LEU A 278 2.30 1.05 22.23
N LYS A 279 3.26 1.98 22.38
CA LYS A 279 4.45 1.82 23.25
C LYS A 279 4.10 1.78 24.74
N ARG A 280 2.92 2.25 25.12
CA ARG A 280 2.50 2.35 26.53
C ARG A 280 1.98 0.99 27.02
N SER A 281 2.50 0.50 28.14
CA SER A 281 1.95 -0.69 28.81
C SER A 281 0.47 -0.54 29.20
N THR A 282 -0.01 0.70 29.34
CA THR A 282 -1.40 1.00 29.65
C THR A 282 -2.32 1.06 28.43
N SER A 283 -1.82 0.92 27.19
CA SER A 283 -2.72 0.92 26.02
C SER A 283 -3.64 -0.31 26.01
N GLY A 284 -3.18 -1.45 26.55
CA GLY A 284 -3.95 -2.70 26.59
C GLY A 284 -4.23 -3.31 25.21
N VAL A 285 -3.63 -2.76 24.15
CA VAL A 285 -3.80 -3.15 22.75
C VAL A 285 -2.48 -2.98 22.01
N SER A 286 -2.25 -3.81 20.99
CA SER A 286 -1.16 -3.68 20.01
C SER A 286 -1.55 -4.30 18.68
N TYR A 287 -0.74 -4.07 17.64
CA TYR A 287 -0.87 -4.69 16.32
C TYR A 287 0.53 -5.08 15.85
N HIS A 288 0.61 -5.98 14.87
CA HIS A 288 1.89 -6.27 14.21
C HIS A 288 2.27 -5.11 13.30
N TYR A 289 1.30 -4.59 12.55
CA TYR A 289 1.50 -3.49 11.63
C TYR A 289 0.53 -2.35 11.88
N VAL A 290 1.05 -1.14 11.72
CA VAL A 290 0.25 0.09 11.63
C VAL A 290 0.52 0.73 10.28
N VAL A 291 -0.54 0.95 9.50
CA VAL A 291 -0.45 1.46 8.13
C VAL A 291 -1.24 2.76 7.99
N ASP A 292 -0.67 3.72 7.26
CA ASP A 292 -1.41 4.84 6.68
C ASP A 292 -1.25 4.85 5.15
N ASN A 293 -1.31 6.02 4.50
CA ASN A 293 -1.21 6.11 3.04
C ASN A 293 0.23 6.26 2.52
N GLU A 294 1.22 6.26 3.40
CA GLU A 294 2.65 6.46 3.09
C GLU A 294 3.56 5.48 3.83
N ARG A 295 3.19 5.10 5.06
CA ARG A 295 4.03 4.34 5.97
C ARG A 295 3.40 3.02 6.37
N CYS A 296 4.24 2.02 6.52
CA CYS A 296 3.97 0.83 7.30
C CYS A 296 4.99 0.76 8.42
N ILE A 297 4.50 0.76 9.66
CA ILE A 297 5.34 0.62 10.84
C ILE A 297 5.08 -0.76 11.44
N ALA A 298 6.11 -1.59 11.51
CA ALA A 298 6.08 -2.84 12.26
C ALA A 298 6.23 -2.52 13.75
N VAL A 299 5.28 -2.96 14.59
CA VAL A 299 5.18 -2.56 16.00
C VAL A 299 5.37 -3.75 16.94
N VAL A 300 4.78 -4.89 16.60
CA VAL A 300 5.00 -6.17 17.27
C VAL A 300 5.59 -7.13 16.25
N ASP A 301 6.71 -7.75 16.61
CA ASP A 301 7.33 -8.80 15.82
C ASP A 301 6.32 -9.93 15.56
N THR A 302 6.18 -10.35 14.30
CA THR A 302 5.23 -11.37 13.88
C THR A 302 5.51 -12.75 14.47
N ASP A 303 6.71 -13.01 15.00
CA ASP A 303 7.00 -14.22 15.79
C ASP A 303 6.29 -14.24 17.16
N ARG A 304 5.85 -13.07 17.64
CA ARG A 304 5.03 -12.92 18.83
C ARG A 304 3.57 -12.68 18.46
N ALA A 305 2.68 -12.86 19.42
CA ALA A 305 1.28 -12.51 19.28
C ALA A 305 1.03 -11.08 19.78
N SER A 306 0.50 -10.21 18.93
CA SER A 306 -0.07 -8.91 19.33
C SER A 306 -1.36 -9.08 20.14
N TRP A 307 -1.70 -8.11 21.00
CA TRP A 307 -2.95 -8.09 21.75
C TRP A 307 -4.01 -7.33 20.95
N SER A 308 -4.65 -8.01 19.99
CA SER A 308 -5.58 -7.38 19.04
C SER A 308 -6.94 -8.07 18.97
N VAL A 309 -6.96 -9.41 19.06
CA VAL A 309 -8.12 -10.27 18.74
C VAL A 309 -8.38 -11.34 19.81
N LEU A 310 -8.08 -11.03 21.08
CA LEU A 310 -8.34 -11.92 22.23
C LEU A 310 -7.73 -13.32 22.03
N ASP A 311 -8.54 -14.38 22.15
CA ASP A 311 -8.09 -15.77 22.03
C ASP A 311 -7.56 -16.12 20.63
N ALA A 312 -7.77 -15.27 19.62
CA ALA A 312 -7.20 -15.43 18.29
C ALA A 312 -5.78 -14.86 18.14
N ASN A 313 -5.24 -14.20 19.16
CA ASN A 313 -3.90 -13.59 19.11
C ASN A 313 -2.80 -14.58 18.67
N PRO A 314 -2.72 -15.83 19.19
CA PRO A 314 -1.61 -16.72 18.87
C PRO A 314 -1.46 -17.11 17.40
N TYR A 315 -2.55 -17.09 16.61
CA TYR A 315 -2.59 -17.61 15.24
C TYR A 315 -2.92 -16.56 14.16
N THR A 316 -2.86 -15.28 14.53
CA THR A 316 -3.14 -14.14 13.65
C THR A 316 -1.92 -13.23 13.47
N VAL A 317 -1.83 -12.62 12.28
CA VAL A 317 -1.11 -11.37 12.01
C VAL A 317 -2.15 -10.25 11.96
N ASN A 318 -1.85 -9.09 12.53
CA ASN A 318 -2.84 -8.03 12.79
C ASN A 318 -2.33 -6.71 12.26
N LEU A 319 -3.09 -6.07 11.37
CA LEU A 319 -2.74 -4.80 10.74
C LEU A 319 -3.83 -3.77 10.98
N CYS A 320 -3.46 -2.62 11.52
CA CYS A 320 -4.38 -1.52 11.79
C CYS A 320 -4.16 -0.34 10.84
N PHE A 321 -5.25 0.17 10.26
CA PHE A 321 -5.23 1.42 9.51
C PHE A 321 -5.27 2.62 10.46
N ALA A 322 -4.17 3.37 10.58
CA ALA A 322 -4.12 4.53 11.44
C ALA A 322 -5.02 5.67 10.92
N GLY A 323 -5.80 6.24 11.82
CA GLY A 323 -6.74 7.32 11.51
C GLY A 323 -8.04 6.83 10.89
N SER A 324 -8.33 5.53 10.96
CA SER A 324 -9.55 4.92 10.41
C SER A 324 -10.64 4.73 11.47
N ARG A 325 -11.87 4.54 10.98
CA ARG A 325 -13.04 4.14 11.77
C ARG A 325 -13.86 3.14 10.96
N ALA A 326 -14.44 2.15 11.61
CA ALA A 326 -15.36 1.19 11.01
C ALA A 326 -16.61 1.87 10.42
N SER A 327 -16.95 3.07 10.91
CA SER A 327 -18.06 3.88 10.40
C SER A 327 -17.75 4.68 9.13
N MET A 328 -16.49 4.71 8.67
CA MET A 328 -16.13 5.44 7.45
C MET A 328 -16.94 4.96 6.25
N THR A 329 -17.34 5.91 5.41
CA THR A 329 -17.92 5.62 4.10
C THR A 329 -16.86 5.01 3.18
N ARG A 330 -17.32 4.33 2.13
CA ARG A 330 -16.44 3.76 1.11
C ARG A 330 -15.56 4.84 0.45
N ASP A 331 -16.12 6.01 0.19
CA ASP A 331 -15.38 7.12 -0.43
C ASP A 331 -14.29 7.68 0.50
N GLU A 332 -14.55 7.75 1.81
CA GLU A 332 -13.53 8.11 2.80
C GLU A 332 -12.40 7.08 2.84
N TRP A 333 -12.73 5.78 2.84
CA TRP A 333 -11.75 4.70 2.75
C TRP A 333 -10.86 4.84 1.51
N LEU A 334 -11.47 5.01 0.34
CA LEU A 334 -10.73 5.10 -0.92
C LEU A 334 -9.90 6.38 -1.03
N THR A 335 -10.42 7.50 -0.55
CA THR A 335 -9.71 8.79 -0.59
C THR A 335 -8.55 8.83 0.40
N LYS A 336 -8.76 8.33 1.62
CA LYS A 336 -7.78 8.42 2.71
C LYS A 336 -6.79 7.26 2.73
N PHE A 337 -7.20 6.07 2.28
CA PHE A 337 -6.43 4.83 2.40
C PHE A 337 -6.26 4.08 1.07
N GLY A 338 -6.53 4.70 -0.09
CA GLY A 338 -6.37 4.03 -1.38
C GLY A 338 -5.00 3.37 -1.60
N ARG A 339 -3.90 4.00 -1.14
CA ARG A 339 -2.55 3.38 -1.14
C ARG A 339 -2.36 2.44 0.05
N GLY A 340 -2.85 2.82 1.23
CA GLY A 340 -2.75 1.99 2.43
C GLY A 340 -3.40 0.61 2.27
N ILE A 341 -4.51 0.51 1.53
CA ILE A 341 -5.18 -0.76 1.21
C ILE A 341 -4.29 -1.67 0.34
N ASP A 342 -3.59 -1.09 -0.64
CA ASP A 342 -2.64 -1.82 -1.49
C ASP A 342 -1.42 -2.28 -0.68
N MET A 343 -0.88 -1.39 0.16
CA MET A 343 0.20 -1.72 1.10
C MET A 343 -0.21 -2.83 2.06
N ALA A 344 -1.40 -2.77 2.65
CA ALA A 344 -1.91 -3.80 3.55
C ALA A 344 -2.05 -5.15 2.85
N ALA A 345 -2.54 -5.18 1.61
CA ALA A 345 -2.62 -6.41 0.83
C ALA A 345 -1.23 -6.99 0.55
N TRP A 346 -0.26 -6.15 0.15
CA TRP A 346 1.12 -6.57 -0.08
C TRP A 346 1.76 -7.17 1.18
N ILE A 347 1.64 -6.48 2.34
CA ILE A 347 2.17 -6.95 3.64
C ILE A 347 1.54 -8.29 4.02
N MET A 348 0.22 -8.41 3.93
CA MET A 348 -0.49 -9.63 4.31
C MET A 348 -0.13 -10.81 3.40
N VAL A 349 -0.01 -10.59 2.09
CA VAL A 349 0.43 -11.64 1.15
C VAL A 349 1.87 -12.07 1.43
N ARG A 350 2.77 -11.11 1.71
CA ARG A 350 4.16 -11.39 2.08
C ARG A 350 4.22 -12.30 3.31
N ASP A 351 3.45 -11.98 4.34
CA ASP A 351 3.41 -12.76 5.59
C ASP A 351 2.74 -14.12 5.40
N ALA A 352 1.69 -14.21 4.59
CA ALA A 352 1.06 -15.49 4.25
C ALA A 352 2.04 -16.44 3.57
N ARG A 353 2.90 -15.93 2.68
CA ARG A 353 3.98 -16.72 2.06
C ARG A 353 5.04 -17.14 3.09
N HIS A 354 5.44 -16.24 3.98
CA HIS A 354 6.39 -16.54 5.05
C HIS A 354 5.88 -17.65 5.98
N TYR A 355 4.62 -17.57 6.42
CA TYR A 355 4.02 -18.53 7.35
C TYR A 355 3.37 -19.75 6.67
N GLY A 356 3.32 -19.79 5.34
CA GLY A 356 2.82 -20.93 4.57
C GLY A 356 1.30 -21.14 4.70
N PHE A 357 0.51 -20.09 4.50
CA PHE A 357 -0.95 -20.19 4.37
C PHE A 357 -1.48 -19.46 3.13
N ASP A 358 -2.73 -19.75 2.77
CA ASP A 358 -3.34 -19.31 1.51
C ASP A 358 -3.58 -17.78 1.49
N PRO A 359 -2.96 -17.02 0.57
CA PRO A 359 -3.10 -15.56 0.49
C PRO A 359 -4.41 -15.16 -0.20
N ARG A 360 -5.54 -15.38 0.47
CA ARG A 360 -6.88 -15.03 -0.03
C ARG A 360 -7.74 -14.43 1.06
N VAL A 361 -8.70 -13.60 0.69
CA VAL A 361 -9.74 -13.11 1.62
C VAL A 361 -10.80 -14.20 1.83
N ILE A 362 -11.26 -14.35 3.07
CA ILE A 362 -12.30 -15.31 3.45
C ILE A 362 -13.39 -14.62 4.27
N GLY A 363 -14.64 -15.08 4.11
CA GLY A 363 -15.77 -14.64 4.95
C GLY A 363 -15.86 -15.40 6.27
N TRP A 364 -16.75 -14.96 7.17
CA TRP A 364 -16.94 -15.59 8.49
C TRP A 364 -17.37 -17.06 8.41
N GLU A 365 -18.14 -17.47 7.40
CA GLU A 365 -18.57 -18.87 7.22
C GLU A 365 -17.37 -19.78 6.93
N GLU A 366 -16.48 -19.36 6.03
CA GLU A 366 -15.27 -20.10 5.71
C GLU A 366 -14.31 -20.15 6.89
N LEU A 367 -14.19 -19.04 7.62
CA LEU A 367 -13.36 -18.98 8.81
C LEU A 367 -13.87 -19.92 9.90
N GLY A 368 -15.18 -19.93 10.16
CA GLY A 368 -15.83 -20.86 11.10
C GLY A 368 -15.72 -22.32 10.68
N ALA A 369 -15.60 -22.58 9.37
CA ALA A 369 -15.27 -23.89 8.81
C ALA A 369 -13.77 -24.24 8.91
N GLY A 370 -12.96 -23.38 9.53
CA GLY A 370 -11.54 -23.61 9.74
C GLY A 370 -10.70 -23.43 8.48
N ARG A 371 -11.05 -22.50 7.59
CA ARG A 371 -10.19 -22.11 6.45
C ARG A 371 -9.16 -21.06 6.86
N ASP A 372 -7.98 -21.14 6.24
CA ASP A 372 -6.92 -20.13 6.35
C ASP A 372 -7.20 -18.97 5.37
N GLY A 373 -6.75 -17.76 5.70
CA GLY A 373 -6.90 -16.57 4.85
C GLY A 373 -6.87 -15.23 5.59
N PHE A 374 -7.25 -14.18 4.89
CA PHE A 374 -7.38 -12.82 5.40
C PHE A 374 -8.83 -12.49 5.73
N THR A 375 -9.03 -11.78 6.82
CA THR A 375 -10.35 -11.41 7.35
C THR A 375 -10.25 -10.09 8.11
N ASP A 376 -11.35 -9.67 8.72
CA ASP A 376 -11.42 -8.62 9.72
C ASP A 376 -12.08 -9.15 11.01
N HIS A 377 -12.41 -8.26 11.96
CA HIS A 377 -13.10 -8.64 13.19
C HIS A 377 -14.51 -9.18 12.97
N ALA A 378 -15.21 -8.84 11.87
CA ALA A 378 -16.49 -9.47 11.56
C ALA A 378 -16.31 -10.98 11.36
N GLY A 379 -15.22 -11.40 10.70
CA GLY A 379 -14.82 -12.80 10.67
C GLY A 379 -14.55 -13.37 12.05
N ILE A 380 -13.73 -12.71 12.87
CA ILE A 380 -13.37 -13.19 14.22
C ILE A 380 -14.62 -13.35 15.11
N THR A 381 -15.51 -12.36 15.12
CA THR A 381 -16.72 -12.35 15.94
C THR A 381 -17.79 -13.31 15.43
N TYR A 382 -18.14 -13.28 14.14
CA TYR A 382 -19.22 -14.14 13.63
C TYR A 382 -18.75 -15.56 13.27
N GLY A 383 -17.51 -15.71 12.81
CA GLY A 383 -16.96 -17.00 12.38
C GLY A 383 -16.37 -17.81 13.53
N LEU A 384 -15.65 -17.17 14.46
CA LEU A 384 -15.01 -17.85 15.59
C LEU A 384 -15.73 -17.64 16.92
N GLY A 385 -16.68 -16.70 17.01
CA GLY A 385 -17.37 -16.38 18.26
C GLY A 385 -16.48 -15.62 19.25
N ILE A 386 -15.45 -14.92 18.77
CA ILE A 386 -14.47 -14.21 19.61
C ILE A 386 -14.68 -12.69 19.46
N GLY A 387 -14.83 -11.99 20.59
CA GLY A 387 -15.08 -10.54 20.60
C GLY A 387 -16.52 -10.17 20.24
N ASP A 388 -16.78 -8.86 20.14
CA ASP A 388 -18.12 -8.28 20.02
C ASP A 388 -18.23 -7.12 19.01
N HIS A 389 -17.20 -6.90 18.19
CA HIS A 389 -17.13 -5.82 17.21
C HIS A 389 -16.69 -6.32 15.83
N THR A 390 -16.73 -5.44 14.82
CA THR A 390 -16.73 -5.84 13.40
C THR A 390 -15.96 -4.87 12.50
N ASP A 391 -14.94 -4.19 13.03
CA ASP A 391 -14.02 -3.46 12.15
C ASP A 391 -13.41 -4.44 11.14
N VAL A 392 -13.16 -4.06 9.89
CA VAL A 392 -13.04 -2.71 9.30
C VAL A 392 -14.37 -2.04 8.92
N GLY A 393 -15.50 -2.68 9.21
CA GLY A 393 -16.84 -2.14 9.03
C GLY A 393 -17.43 -2.39 7.64
N PRO A 394 -18.76 -2.21 7.48
CA PRO A 394 -19.50 -2.69 6.31
C PRO A 394 -19.17 -1.95 5.00
N ASN A 395 -18.55 -0.77 5.09
CA ASN A 395 -18.23 0.08 3.95
C ASN A 395 -16.77 -0.03 3.51
N PHE A 396 -15.96 -0.87 4.17
CA PHE A 396 -14.59 -1.11 3.74
C PHE A 396 -14.59 -1.69 2.31
N PRO A 397 -13.69 -1.23 1.42
CA PRO A 397 -13.70 -1.63 0.02
C PRO A 397 -13.09 -3.02 -0.20
N TRP A 398 -13.79 -4.05 0.26
CA TRP A 398 -13.38 -5.46 0.16
C TRP A 398 -13.10 -5.91 -1.28
N ASP A 399 -13.87 -5.44 -2.26
CA ASP A 399 -13.63 -5.71 -3.68
C ASP A 399 -12.24 -5.24 -4.13
N ILE A 400 -11.84 -4.04 -3.70
CA ILE A 400 -10.51 -3.50 -4.01
C ILE A 400 -9.43 -4.26 -3.25
N TYR A 401 -9.63 -4.54 -1.96
CA TYR A 401 -8.65 -5.30 -1.18
C TYR A 401 -8.44 -6.72 -1.74
N VAL A 402 -9.52 -7.41 -2.13
CA VAL A 402 -9.46 -8.71 -2.82
C VAL A 402 -8.70 -8.63 -4.14
N GLU A 403 -8.96 -7.59 -4.95
CA GLU A 403 -8.22 -7.36 -6.19
C GLU A 403 -6.71 -7.23 -5.93
N ARG A 404 -6.32 -6.44 -4.91
CA ARG A 404 -4.91 -6.27 -4.53
C ARG A 404 -4.30 -7.54 -3.97
N VAL A 405 -5.01 -8.28 -3.12
CA VAL A 405 -4.55 -9.58 -2.61
C VAL A 405 -4.29 -10.55 -3.76
N ASN A 406 -5.20 -10.67 -4.73
CA ASN A 406 -5.02 -11.55 -5.88
C ASN A 406 -3.84 -11.13 -6.76
N TYR A 407 -3.66 -9.83 -6.97
CA TYR A 407 -2.50 -9.30 -7.70
C TYR A 407 -1.20 -9.70 -7.00
N TRP A 408 -1.05 -9.36 -5.72
CA TRP A 408 0.16 -9.63 -4.96
C TRP A 408 0.40 -11.13 -4.74
N ALA A 409 -0.65 -11.94 -4.60
CA ALA A 409 -0.55 -13.39 -4.47
C ALA A 409 0.13 -14.06 -5.68
N THR A 410 0.06 -13.43 -6.86
CA THR A 410 0.69 -13.92 -8.09
C THR A 410 1.96 -13.18 -8.48
N ALA A 411 2.24 -12.03 -7.86
CA ALA A 411 3.43 -11.22 -8.13
C ALA A 411 4.69 -11.79 -7.46
N ASP A 412 5.86 -11.52 -8.05
CA ASP A 412 7.15 -11.73 -7.41
C ASP A 412 7.36 -10.63 -6.34
N ILE A 413 7.27 -11.02 -5.07
CA ILE A 413 7.44 -10.12 -3.91
C ILE A 413 8.79 -10.40 -3.28
N ALA A 414 9.47 -9.35 -2.80
CA ALA A 414 10.73 -9.50 -2.10
C ALA A 414 10.51 -10.33 -0.84
N PRO A 415 11.36 -11.34 -0.54
CA PRO A 415 11.31 -11.98 0.76
C PRO A 415 11.53 -10.92 1.85
N LEU A 416 10.90 -11.13 3.02
CA LEU A 416 11.17 -10.29 4.19
C LEU A 416 12.66 -10.41 4.53
N VAL A 417 13.38 -9.29 4.47
CA VAL A 417 14.76 -9.18 4.94
C VAL A 417 14.72 -8.31 6.18
N ASN A 418 14.99 -8.90 7.34
CA ASN A 418 15.08 -8.15 8.59
C ASN A 418 16.29 -7.20 8.56
N ALA A 419 16.30 -6.23 9.47
CA ALA A 419 17.35 -5.21 9.51
C ALA A 419 18.74 -5.82 9.71
N ILE A 420 18.84 -6.94 10.44
CA ILE A 420 20.12 -7.64 10.64
C ILE A 420 20.64 -8.26 9.34
N ASP A 421 19.78 -8.95 8.58
CA ASP A 421 20.14 -9.57 7.29
C ASP A 421 20.47 -8.50 6.23
N ALA A 422 19.71 -7.41 6.20
CA ALA A 422 20.00 -6.27 5.35
C ALA A 422 21.38 -5.69 5.68
N LYS A 423 21.67 -5.50 6.97
CA LYS A 423 22.97 -4.98 7.42
C LYS A 423 24.11 -5.96 7.16
N ALA A 424 23.88 -7.25 7.33
CA ALA A 424 24.86 -8.29 7.05
C ALA A 424 25.28 -8.30 5.57
N ALA A 425 24.32 -8.12 4.66
CA ALA A 425 24.60 -8.04 3.22
C ALA A 425 25.51 -6.85 2.86
N GLU A 426 25.46 -5.76 3.63
CA GLU A 426 26.33 -4.58 3.48
C GLU A 426 27.68 -4.72 4.21
N THR A 427 27.88 -5.80 4.97
CA THR A 427 29.01 -5.95 5.91
C THR A 427 29.82 -7.23 5.63
N PRO A 428 30.56 -7.33 4.49
CA PRO A 428 31.20 -8.58 4.08
C PRO A 428 32.25 -9.13 5.05
N TRP A 429 32.85 -8.28 5.90
CA TRP A 429 33.88 -8.69 6.83
C TRP A 429 33.36 -9.56 7.98
N LEU A 430 32.04 -9.59 8.24
CA LEU A 430 31.45 -10.43 9.28
C LEU A 430 31.53 -11.93 8.99
N GLY A 431 31.65 -12.31 7.71
CA GLY A 431 31.58 -13.71 7.29
C GLY A 431 30.17 -14.30 7.37
N ALA A 432 30.09 -15.63 7.44
CA ALA A 432 28.83 -16.36 7.43
C ALA A 432 28.05 -16.21 8.76
N ARG A 433 26.72 -16.23 8.68
CA ARG A 433 25.85 -16.27 9.87
C ARG A 433 25.97 -17.63 10.57
N LEU A 434 26.08 -17.60 11.90
CA LEU A 434 26.22 -18.78 12.77
C LEU A 434 24.97 -19.11 13.59
N THR A 435 24.08 -18.14 13.83
CA THR A 435 22.79 -18.37 14.49
C THR A 435 21.67 -18.65 13.49
N ASP A 436 20.67 -19.44 13.89
CA ASP A 436 19.42 -19.56 13.15
C ASP A 436 18.61 -18.28 13.31
N GLY A 437 18.47 -17.51 12.22
CA GLY A 437 17.68 -16.27 12.21
C GLY A 437 18.13 -15.23 13.25
N GLU A 438 17.23 -14.29 13.55
CA GLU A 438 17.42 -13.28 14.59
C GLU A 438 16.99 -13.79 15.96
N ASN A 439 17.81 -13.55 16.97
CA ASN A 439 17.55 -13.92 18.35
C ASN A 439 17.08 -12.71 19.14
N THR A 440 16.16 -12.90 20.08
CA THR A 440 15.67 -11.80 20.91
C THR A 440 16.62 -11.54 22.07
N CYS A 441 16.96 -10.27 22.31
CA CYS A 441 17.76 -9.88 23.47
C CYS A 441 16.98 -10.16 24.77
N PRO A 442 17.65 -10.51 25.88
CA PRO A 442 17.04 -10.72 27.20
C PRO A 442 16.08 -9.63 27.69
N ASP A 443 16.29 -8.36 27.32
CA ASP A 443 15.40 -7.25 27.67
C ASP A 443 14.05 -7.26 26.92
N GLY A 444 13.92 -8.12 25.89
CA GLY A 444 12.74 -8.27 25.05
C GLY A 444 12.56 -7.18 24.00
N VAL A 445 13.53 -6.28 23.82
CA VAL A 445 13.41 -5.13 22.90
C VAL A 445 14.21 -5.36 21.63
N GLY A 446 15.52 -5.58 21.75
CA GLY A 446 16.40 -5.70 20.60
C GLY A 446 16.51 -7.12 20.04
N LYS A 447 17.15 -7.20 18.88
CA LYS A 447 17.48 -8.45 18.19
C LYS A 447 18.98 -8.58 18.01
N TRP A 448 19.47 -9.80 17.89
CA TRP A 448 20.87 -10.06 17.58
C TRP A 448 21.08 -11.30 16.73
N ALA A 449 22.20 -11.34 16.03
CA ALA A 449 22.69 -12.53 15.34
C ALA A 449 24.20 -12.62 15.41
N HIS A 450 24.72 -13.84 15.41
CA HIS A 450 26.15 -14.12 15.44
C HIS A 450 26.63 -14.50 14.03
N PHE A 451 27.81 -14.02 13.68
CA PHE A 451 28.53 -14.26 12.44
C PHE A 451 29.97 -14.69 12.74
N GLU A 452 30.69 -15.21 11.75
CA GLU A 452 32.05 -15.75 11.92
C GLU A 452 33.06 -14.80 12.59
N HIS A 453 32.88 -13.49 12.43
CA HIS A 453 33.84 -12.47 12.89
C HIS A 453 33.19 -11.35 13.74
N GLY A 454 31.97 -11.57 14.21
CA GLY A 454 31.26 -10.59 15.03
C GLY A 454 29.77 -10.85 15.15
N TYR A 455 29.09 -9.85 15.68
CA TYR A 455 27.66 -9.88 15.93
C TYR A 455 27.00 -8.71 15.23
N ILE A 456 25.72 -8.82 14.89
CA ILE A 456 24.91 -7.66 14.59
C ILE A 456 23.85 -7.57 15.66
N TYR A 457 23.71 -6.40 16.26
CA TYR A 457 22.63 -6.06 17.18
C TYR A 457 21.73 -5.04 16.52
N TRP A 458 20.42 -5.23 16.66
CA TRP A 458 19.39 -4.31 16.21
C TRP A 458 18.55 -3.83 17.39
N HIS A 459 18.21 -2.55 17.38
CA HIS A 459 17.27 -1.96 18.32
C HIS A 459 16.45 -0.87 17.62
N PRO A 460 15.15 -0.73 17.89
CA PRO A 460 14.28 0.19 17.16
C PRO A 460 14.71 1.67 17.22
N ALA A 461 15.46 2.09 18.25
CA ALA A 461 15.94 3.46 18.36
C ALA A 461 17.28 3.73 17.66
N THR A 462 18.05 2.68 17.32
CA THR A 462 19.40 2.84 16.76
C THR A 462 19.59 2.16 15.40
N GLY A 463 18.79 1.14 15.10
CA GLY A 463 18.94 0.31 13.89
C GLY A 463 19.88 -0.87 14.11
N ALA A 464 20.27 -1.53 13.02
CA ALA A 464 21.16 -2.69 13.03
C ALA A 464 22.62 -2.24 12.88
N HIS A 465 23.48 -2.66 13.81
CA HIS A 465 24.90 -2.32 13.82
C HIS A 465 25.78 -3.55 14.04
N PRO A 466 26.81 -3.75 13.21
CA PRO A 466 27.78 -4.81 13.38
C PRO A 466 28.79 -4.45 14.47
N ILE A 467 29.11 -5.41 15.32
CA ILE A 467 30.06 -5.34 16.42
C ILE A 467 31.11 -6.42 16.15
N SER A 468 32.36 -6.03 15.93
CA SER A 468 33.47 -6.99 15.74
C SER A 468 33.80 -7.73 17.04
N ASP A 469 34.30 -8.96 16.96
CA ASP A 469 34.63 -9.78 18.14
C ASP A 469 35.43 -9.04 19.24
N PRO A 470 36.50 -8.29 18.95
CA PRO A 470 37.27 -7.62 20.00
C PRO A 470 36.50 -6.52 20.75
N VAL A 471 35.50 -5.92 20.12
CA VAL A 471 34.60 -4.96 20.76
C VAL A 471 33.49 -5.70 21.50
N PHE A 472 33.00 -6.81 20.92
CA PHE A 472 31.98 -7.64 21.53
C PHE A 472 32.44 -8.28 22.85
N GLU A 473 33.71 -8.70 22.96
CA GLU A 473 34.30 -9.18 24.21
C GLU A 473 34.11 -8.17 25.35
N LYS A 474 34.38 -6.89 25.08
CA LYS A 474 34.18 -5.82 26.07
C LYS A 474 32.71 -5.54 26.35
N PHE A 475 31.88 -5.57 25.31
CA PHE A 475 30.44 -5.42 25.45
C PHE A 475 29.85 -6.52 26.35
N ALA A 476 30.32 -7.76 26.19
CA ALA A 476 29.95 -8.90 27.02
C ALA A 476 30.40 -8.75 28.48
N GLU A 477 31.64 -8.29 28.72
CA GLU A 477 32.16 -8.00 30.07
C GLU A 477 31.27 -6.99 30.81
N LEU A 478 30.70 -6.02 30.09
CA LEU A 478 29.86 -4.96 30.65
C LEU A 478 28.37 -5.34 30.73
N GLY A 479 28.03 -6.60 30.46
CA GLY A 479 26.67 -7.12 30.59
C GLY A 479 25.80 -6.96 29.34
N TRP A 480 26.42 -6.84 28.16
CA TRP A 480 25.76 -6.64 26.87
C TRP A 480 24.74 -5.48 26.90
N GLU A 481 23.62 -5.62 26.21
CA GLU A 481 22.59 -4.59 26.06
C GLU A 481 21.86 -4.27 27.37
N ALA A 482 21.83 -5.21 28.31
CA ALA A 482 21.31 -4.98 29.66
C ALA A 482 22.29 -4.19 30.56
N GLY A 483 23.54 -4.04 30.09
CA GLY A 483 24.61 -3.33 30.76
C GLY A 483 24.56 -1.81 30.59
N GLN A 484 25.59 -1.14 31.12
CA GLN A 484 25.67 0.33 31.08
C GLN A 484 25.94 0.89 29.67
N LEU A 485 26.43 0.07 28.74
CA LEU A 485 26.61 0.46 27.34
C LEU A 485 25.28 0.59 26.59
N GLY A 486 24.29 -0.24 26.90
CA GLY A 486 23.06 -0.35 26.10
C GLY A 486 23.34 -0.89 24.69
N TYR A 487 22.52 -0.50 23.71
CA TYR A 487 22.68 -0.95 22.32
C TYR A 487 23.76 -0.16 21.56
N PRO A 488 24.37 -0.75 20.52
CA PRO A 488 25.20 0.00 19.59
C PRO A 488 24.35 1.10 18.91
N ALA A 489 24.96 2.27 18.75
CA ALA A 489 24.33 3.44 18.14
C ALA A 489 24.95 3.80 16.78
N ASN A 490 26.12 3.24 16.48
CA ASN A 490 26.84 3.43 15.23
C ASN A 490 27.64 2.17 14.90
N ASP A 491 27.95 2.02 13.61
CA ASP A 491 28.92 1.02 13.15
C ASP A 491 30.31 1.36 13.70
N HIS A 492 31.18 0.34 13.82
CA HIS A 492 32.56 0.61 14.22
C HIS A 492 33.27 1.51 13.20
N THR A 493 34.26 2.25 13.67
CA THR A 493 35.20 2.99 12.84
C THR A 493 36.60 2.42 13.05
N VAL A 494 37.28 2.09 11.96
CA VAL A 494 38.70 1.73 11.98
C VAL A 494 39.52 3.02 12.10
N LEU A 495 40.22 3.16 13.22
CA LEU A 495 41.10 4.28 13.51
C LEU A 495 42.46 4.04 12.86
N LYS A 496 43.03 5.09 12.28
CA LYS A 496 44.33 5.05 11.59
C LYS A 496 45.36 5.86 12.36
N ASP A 497 46.59 5.38 12.38
CA ASP A 497 47.72 6.12 12.91
C ASP A 497 48.13 7.26 11.95
N PRO A 498 49.05 8.17 12.34
CA PRO A 498 49.52 9.24 11.47
C PRO A 498 50.18 8.78 10.16
N SER A 499 50.59 7.52 10.05
CA SER A 499 51.12 6.92 8.81
C SER A 499 50.02 6.39 7.89
N GLY A 500 48.78 6.32 8.38
CA GLY A 500 47.61 5.78 7.70
C GLY A 500 47.38 4.28 7.92
N ALA A 501 48.17 3.64 8.77
CA ALA A 501 48.01 2.23 9.11
C ALA A 501 46.88 2.03 10.13
N GLU A 502 46.18 0.89 10.07
CA GLU A 502 45.11 0.59 11.03
C GLU A 502 45.68 0.41 12.44
N TRP A 503 45.12 1.17 13.38
CA TRP A 503 45.67 1.33 14.72
C TRP A 503 44.75 0.76 15.80
N GLY A 504 43.45 0.72 15.52
CA GLY A 504 42.44 0.19 16.41
C GLY A 504 41.04 0.42 15.85
N VAL A 505 40.04 0.05 16.64
CA VAL A 505 38.64 0.28 16.32
C VAL A 505 37.95 1.02 17.47
N VAL A 506 36.97 1.85 17.12
CA VAL A 506 36.04 2.47 18.08
C VAL A 506 34.62 2.14 17.66
N GLN A 507 33.75 1.89 18.63
CA GLN A 507 32.32 1.79 18.39
C GLN A 507 31.51 2.57 19.42
N GLY A 508 30.52 3.32 18.92
CA GLY A 508 29.58 4.08 19.73
C GLY A 508 28.39 3.22 20.18
N PHE A 509 28.04 3.36 21.45
CA PHE A 509 26.87 2.76 22.09
C PHE A 509 26.04 3.85 22.76
N GLN A 510 24.80 3.56 23.14
CA GLN A 510 23.92 4.51 23.84
C GLN A 510 24.58 5.11 25.10
N GLY A 511 25.33 4.29 25.84
CA GLY A 511 26.00 4.65 27.09
C GLY A 511 27.47 5.08 26.96
N GLY A 512 28.02 5.25 25.76
CA GLY A 512 29.42 5.67 25.60
C GLY A 512 30.07 5.15 24.32
N ALA A 513 31.36 4.85 24.39
CA ALA A 513 32.08 4.21 23.28
C ALA A 513 33.09 3.19 23.81
N VAL A 514 33.29 2.12 23.05
CA VAL A 514 34.35 1.14 23.30
C VAL A 514 35.49 1.40 22.33
N TYR A 515 36.69 1.60 22.87
CA TYR A 515 37.92 1.75 22.10
C TYR A 515 38.78 0.51 22.26
N ARG A 516 39.31 0.02 21.15
CA ARG A 516 40.17 -1.17 21.09
C ARG A 516 41.39 -0.86 20.21
N ARG A 517 42.53 -0.57 20.84
CA ARG A 517 43.81 -0.45 20.13
C ARG A 517 44.30 -1.83 19.71
N HIS A 518 44.75 -2.04 18.48
CA HIS A 518 45.21 -3.35 18.00
C HIS A 518 46.26 -3.97 18.94
N GLY A 519 46.08 -5.25 19.29
CA GLY A 519 46.94 -5.97 20.24
C GLY A 519 46.77 -5.67 21.74
N GLN A 520 45.95 -4.67 22.12
CA GLN A 520 45.69 -4.28 23.52
C GLN A 520 44.26 -4.60 23.96
N PRO A 521 43.88 -4.64 25.25
CA PRO A 521 42.48 -4.78 25.64
C PRO A 521 41.56 -3.66 25.12
N ALA A 522 40.24 -3.90 25.14
CA ALA A 522 39.22 -2.89 24.85
C ALA A 522 38.77 -2.19 26.14
N PHE A 523 38.49 -0.88 26.05
CA PHE A 523 38.10 -0.05 27.18
C PHE A 523 36.89 0.81 26.86
N TRP A 524 36.01 0.96 27.85
CA TRP A 524 34.82 1.81 27.74
C TRP A 524 35.12 3.23 28.22
N VAL A 525 34.81 4.22 27.39
CA VAL A 525 34.89 5.65 27.70
C VAL A 525 33.48 6.26 27.66
N HIS A 526 33.07 6.93 28.73
CA HIS A 526 31.73 7.51 28.85
C HIS A 526 31.68 8.82 29.64
N GLY A 527 30.48 9.42 29.63
CA GLY A 527 30.14 10.59 30.44
C GLY A 527 31.11 11.77 30.32
N ALA A 528 31.30 12.47 31.43
CA ALA A 528 32.09 13.69 31.49
C ALA A 528 33.60 13.46 31.27
N ILE A 529 34.12 12.26 31.59
CA ILE A 529 35.51 11.89 31.29
C ILE A 529 35.70 11.80 29.78
N ARG A 530 34.82 11.07 29.07
CA ARG A 530 34.83 10.98 27.61
C ARG A 530 34.72 12.37 26.98
N ASP A 531 33.81 13.21 27.47
CA ASP A 531 33.62 14.54 26.90
C ASP A 531 34.87 15.42 27.04
N HIS A 532 35.59 15.34 28.16
CA HIS A 532 36.87 16.04 28.33
C HIS A 532 37.96 15.47 27.42
N TRP A 533 38.10 14.15 27.38
CA TRP A 533 39.07 13.49 26.50
C TRP A 533 38.83 13.79 25.02
N ASN A 534 37.57 13.77 24.58
CA ASN A 534 37.17 14.14 23.22
C ASN A 534 37.58 15.59 22.88
N ARG A 535 37.32 16.55 23.79
CA ARG A 535 37.75 17.95 23.60
C ARG A 535 39.28 18.10 23.54
N SER A 536 40.02 17.18 24.14
CA SER A 536 41.49 17.18 24.09
C SER A 536 42.08 16.56 22.82
N GLY A 537 41.25 16.04 21.90
CA GLY A 537 41.70 15.47 20.63
C GLY A 537 41.67 13.93 20.57
N PHE A 538 40.90 13.28 21.44
CA PHE A 538 40.71 11.82 21.45
C PHE A 538 42.04 11.05 21.58
N GLU A 539 42.17 9.90 20.91
CA GLU A 539 43.37 9.06 20.94
C GLU A 539 44.60 9.70 20.30
N ASN A 540 44.40 10.74 19.49
CA ASN A 540 45.48 11.56 18.90
C ASN A 540 45.84 12.76 19.79
N GLY A 541 45.10 12.97 20.88
CA GLY A 541 45.30 14.04 21.85
C GLY A 541 46.43 13.76 22.83
N PRO A 542 46.69 14.68 23.77
CA PRO A 542 47.83 14.61 24.67
C PRO A 542 47.74 13.45 25.67
N TYR A 543 46.56 12.91 25.94
CA TYR A 543 46.37 11.75 26.82
C TYR A 543 46.65 10.40 26.14
N GLY A 544 46.56 10.33 24.81
CA GLY A 544 46.65 9.07 24.06
C GLY A 544 45.42 8.18 24.22
N TRP A 545 45.61 6.87 24.01
CA TRP A 545 44.54 5.87 24.10
C TRP A 545 44.12 5.59 25.55
N PRO A 546 42.86 5.16 25.81
CA PRO A 546 42.49 4.63 27.11
C PRO A 546 43.25 3.32 27.41
N VAL A 547 43.64 3.13 28.67
CA VAL A 547 44.33 1.92 29.15
C VAL A 547 43.64 1.28 30.37
N SER A 548 42.51 1.84 30.79
CA SER A 548 41.60 1.27 31.78
C SER A 548 40.16 1.64 31.43
N ASP A 549 39.18 0.97 32.03
CA ASP A 549 37.84 1.53 32.18
C ASP A 549 37.83 2.63 33.25
N GLU A 550 36.72 3.37 33.35
CA GLU A 550 36.47 4.29 34.45
C GLU A 550 36.36 3.53 35.78
N GLN A 551 37.07 4.02 36.81
CA GLN A 551 37.14 3.42 38.14
C GLN A 551 36.61 4.40 39.19
N PRO A 552 35.83 3.93 40.18
CA PRO A 552 35.38 4.77 41.27
C PRO A 552 36.56 5.19 42.17
N PHE A 553 36.55 6.43 42.64
CA PHE A 553 37.56 6.99 43.54
C PHE A 553 36.98 8.08 44.43
N ASP A 554 36.90 7.84 45.74
CA ASP A 554 36.56 8.83 46.78
C ASP A 554 35.35 9.74 46.47
N GLY A 555 34.23 9.14 46.05
CA GLY A 555 33.01 9.90 45.67
C GLY A 555 33.08 10.58 44.30
N ALA A 556 34.13 10.29 43.55
CA ALA A 556 34.47 10.71 42.20
C ALA A 556 34.77 9.45 41.35
N ALA A 557 35.28 9.66 40.13
CA ALA A 557 35.76 8.58 39.27
C ALA A 557 37.01 9.03 38.51
N PHE A 558 37.81 8.10 38.02
CA PHE A 558 38.92 8.41 37.12
C PHE A 558 39.07 7.35 36.04
N GLN A 559 39.75 7.72 34.96
CA GLN A 559 40.15 6.77 33.93
C GLN A 559 41.61 7.02 33.53
N ASP A 560 42.36 5.94 33.35
CA ASP A 560 43.74 5.97 32.90
C ASP A 560 43.84 5.96 31.37
N PHE A 561 44.75 6.77 30.86
CA PHE A 561 45.15 6.88 29.47
C PHE A 561 46.68 6.70 29.37
N GLU A 562 47.20 6.44 28.17
CA GLU A 562 48.62 6.14 27.94
C GLU A 562 49.58 7.17 28.52
N HIS A 563 49.18 8.44 28.56
CA HIS A 563 50.04 9.56 28.94
C HIS A 563 49.48 10.38 30.11
N GLY A 564 48.41 9.91 30.76
CA GLY A 564 47.80 10.64 31.86
C GLY A 564 46.53 10.02 32.40
N ARG A 565 45.86 10.77 33.27
CA ARG A 565 44.63 10.35 33.94
C ARG A 565 43.63 11.50 33.93
N ILE A 566 42.36 11.18 33.76
CA ILE A 566 41.26 12.14 33.86
C ILE A 566 40.41 11.77 35.05
N TYR A 567 40.14 12.74 35.93
CA TYR A 567 39.26 12.61 37.09
C TYR A 567 37.94 13.33 36.84
N TRP A 568 36.83 12.61 37.01
CA TRP A 568 35.52 13.21 37.20
C TRP A 568 35.27 13.45 38.69
N THR A 569 34.80 14.65 39.06
CA THR A 569 34.29 14.94 40.41
C THR A 569 32.91 15.61 40.31
N PRO A 570 32.15 15.75 41.42
CA PRO A 570 30.90 16.51 41.42
C PRO A 570 31.08 18.02 41.10
N LYS A 571 32.32 18.53 41.06
CA LYS A 571 32.72 19.86 40.57
C LYS A 571 33.68 19.66 39.37
N PRO A 572 34.26 20.67 38.67
CA PRO A 572 34.74 20.46 37.29
C PRO A 572 35.75 19.30 37.16
N THR A 573 35.67 18.58 36.04
CA THR A 573 36.58 17.50 35.65
C THR A 573 38.03 17.99 35.64
N LEU A 574 38.95 17.26 36.25
CA LEU A 574 40.39 17.59 36.32
C LEU A 574 41.19 16.54 35.55
N GLY A 575 41.87 16.94 34.48
CA GLY A 575 42.76 16.09 33.73
C GLY A 575 44.24 16.36 34.02
N VAL A 576 45.06 15.31 34.03
CA VAL A 576 46.48 15.35 34.45
C VAL A 576 47.37 14.60 33.46
N LEU A 577 48.51 15.19 33.07
CA LEU A 577 49.56 14.50 32.31
C LEU A 577 50.69 13.96 33.19
N ALA A 578 51.17 12.77 32.86
CA ALA A 578 52.37 12.18 33.45
C ALA A 578 53.65 12.75 32.80
N GLN A 579 54.08 13.95 33.20
CA GLN A 579 55.38 14.51 32.83
C GLN A 579 56.28 14.72 34.06
N GLY A 580 56.95 13.66 34.52
CA GLY A 580 57.86 13.69 35.67
C GLY A 580 57.18 13.39 37.01
N PRO A 581 57.80 13.72 38.18
CA PRO A 581 57.29 13.36 39.50
C PRO A 581 56.08 14.18 39.98
N ILE A 582 55.57 15.11 39.16
CA ILE A 582 54.48 16.03 39.52
C ILE A 582 53.42 16.00 38.42
N ASP A 583 52.19 15.76 38.84
CA ASP A 583 50.96 15.79 38.06
C ASP A 583 50.62 17.25 37.63
N ASN A 584 50.60 17.52 36.33
CA ASN A 584 50.25 18.85 35.79
C ASN A 584 48.80 18.91 35.29
N PRO A 585 47.94 19.83 35.79
CA PRO A 585 46.59 20.02 35.28
C PRO A 585 46.56 20.48 33.82
N LEU A 586 45.75 19.83 32.99
CA LEU A 586 45.40 20.29 31.65
C LEU A 586 44.04 21.00 31.70
N ALA A 587 44.03 22.29 31.38
CA ALA A 587 42.78 23.01 31.11
C ALA A 587 42.20 22.54 29.77
N ASP A 588 40.87 22.60 29.61
CA ASP A 588 40.20 22.36 28.32
C ASP A 588 40.85 23.26 27.23
N ALA A 589 41.16 22.69 26.08
CA ALA A 589 41.60 23.48 24.92
C ALA A 589 40.42 24.35 24.42
N ALA A 590 40.69 25.63 24.15
CA ALA A 590 39.70 26.60 23.66
C ALA A 590 39.33 26.40 22.20
#